data_AF-A0A2N2AMM2-F1
#
_entry.id   AF-A0A2N2AMM2-F1
#
_cell.length_a   1.000
_cell.length_b   1.000
_cell.length_c   1.000
_cell.angle_alpha   90.00
_cell.angle_beta   90.00
_cell.angle_gamma   90.00
#
_symmetry.space_group_name_H-M   'P 1'
#
loop_
_entity.id
_entity.type
_entity.pdbx_description
1 polymer ?
#
loop_
_entity_poly.entity_id
_entity_poly.type
_entity_poly.pdbx_seq_one_letter_code
_entity_poly.pdbx_strand_id
1 'polypeptide(L)'
;MTTQTHTIAKVRALIDETPQRPYLDETAIETWIRAVMALEPGRAVWHARRLFGIGGSEIGDLIATERGVFSHSDATEIGAGKLLRYPIQPGTGDTTRGTELEPVVAAKFLEKYGAKRDTEALEHLRAFGACADYPWLVGNPDDLVVIDGRRLLPDYKVPLPHNFLEIVNGGAPLCYAAQLHHYRARCERAGVKIDGLLLVPFSLKDWEPVALEVPFTPALENEIFVVGDRFWYDYVLQGKVPERRHQDAENAVRAIAPGEVPELLRARIERAAQLKALADASYTAFGTEKTAVEQMFGLQFKGAANRLEYAGMTIATKTENAINKVTAVEALQRLGVDLTPLLKEGFDRYDDAKVLQAIQDIRNSLDPKTLASIYSEARKVGLSVTARKKGAEADYRAAWRNYGDRVVDNFIHNNQARTQTQTGKTHEKHSPLTDQRAATDNSASTDMQKTDQGVRHEQQRISGPKGTSRPRL
;
A
#
# COMPACT_ATOMS: atom_id res chain seq x y z
N MET A 1 7.05 -35.96 21.24
CA MET A 1 8.16 -36.22 20.30
C MET A 1 7.67 -36.83 18.99
N THR A 2 7.05 -38.01 18.99
CA THR A 2 6.52 -38.72 17.80
C THR A 2 5.90 -37.82 16.72
N THR A 3 4.96 -36.92 17.07
CA THR A 3 4.30 -36.01 16.12
C THR A 3 5.28 -35.12 15.35
N GLN A 4 6.32 -34.61 16.02
CA GLN A 4 7.31 -33.71 15.40
C GLN A 4 8.20 -34.47 14.41
N THR A 5 8.63 -35.68 14.75
CA THR A 5 9.37 -36.58 13.87
C THR A 5 8.55 -36.95 12.62
N HIS A 6 7.26 -37.23 12.79
CA HIS A 6 6.35 -37.49 11.67
C HIS A 6 6.18 -36.25 10.76
N THR A 7 6.01 -35.05 11.34
CA THR A 7 5.97 -33.80 10.55
C THR A 7 7.26 -33.57 9.78
N ILE A 8 8.43 -33.79 10.38
CA ILE A 8 9.73 -33.66 9.71
C ILE A 8 9.84 -34.64 8.54
N ALA A 9 9.50 -35.91 8.73
CA ALA A 9 9.53 -36.91 7.66
C ALA A 9 8.58 -36.55 6.51
N LYS A 10 7.38 -36.05 6.82
CA LYS A 10 6.39 -35.60 5.82
C LYS A 10 6.83 -34.34 5.06
N VAL A 11 7.49 -33.40 5.74
CA VAL A 11 8.06 -32.21 5.11
C VAL A 11 9.22 -32.58 4.19
N ARG A 12 10.12 -33.47 4.61
CA ARG A 12 11.20 -34.00 3.78
C ARG A 12 10.68 -34.71 2.53
N ALA A 13 9.71 -35.62 2.67
CA ALA A 13 9.10 -36.31 1.53
C ALA A 13 8.52 -35.30 0.50
N LEU A 14 7.82 -34.26 0.97
CA LEU A 14 7.31 -33.20 0.10
C LEU A 14 8.43 -32.39 -0.59
N ILE A 15 9.61 -32.25 0.01
CA ILE A 15 10.77 -31.59 -0.63
C ILE A 15 11.43 -32.53 -1.66
N ASP A 16 11.56 -33.82 -1.31
CA ASP A 16 12.08 -34.86 -2.20
C ASP A 16 11.17 -35.08 -3.44
N GLU A 17 9.87 -34.75 -3.33
CA GLU A 17 8.89 -34.72 -4.43
C GLU A 17 8.91 -33.43 -5.28
N THR A 18 9.67 -32.39 -4.93
CA THR A 18 9.67 -31.12 -5.70
C THR A 18 10.37 -31.26 -7.07
N PRO A 19 9.88 -30.58 -8.13
CA PRO A 19 10.47 -30.69 -9.46
C PRO A 19 11.88 -30.10 -9.57
N GLN A 20 12.26 -29.16 -8.68
CA GLN A 20 13.61 -28.63 -8.57
C GLN A 20 14.55 -29.44 -7.64
N ARG A 21 14.09 -30.57 -7.07
CA ARG A 21 14.88 -31.41 -6.15
C ARG A 21 16.31 -31.74 -6.63
N PRO A 22 16.59 -32.01 -7.93
CA PRO A 22 17.96 -32.25 -8.41
C PRO A 22 18.96 -31.11 -8.17
N TYR A 23 18.50 -29.89 -7.86
CA TYR A 23 19.34 -28.71 -7.63
C TYR A 23 19.43 -28.29 -6.15
N LEU A 24 18.76 -29.04 -5.25
CA LEU A 24 18.73 -28.76 -3.82
C LEU A 24 19.84 -29.54 -3.09
N ASP A 25 20.69 -28.82 -2.36
CA ASP A 25 21.71 -29.43 -1.50
C ASP A 25 21.08 -30.02 -0.23
N GLU A 26 21.63 -31.15 0.22
CA GLU A 26 21.11 -31.90 1.37
C GLU A 26 21.26 -31.12 2.70
N THR A 27 22.35 -30.34 2.83
CA THR A 27 22.59 -29.46 3.98
C THR A 27 21.64 -28.27 3.98
N ALA A 28 21.32 -27.73 2.80
CA ALA A 28 20.33 -26.68 2.63
C ALA A 28 18.91 -27.17 3.01
N ILE A 29 18.53 -28.37 2.59
CA ILE A 29 17.26 -29.02 2.98
C ILE A 29 17.17 -29.15 4.51
N GLU A 30 18.16 -29.78 5.16
CA GLU A 30 18.14 -29.97 6.62
C GLU A 30 18.19 -28.64 7.40
N THR A 31 18.89 -27.63 6.88
CA THR A 31 18.91 -26.27 7.46
C THR A 31 17.53 -25.61 7.38
N TRP A 32 16.88 -25.71 6.22
CA TRP A 32 15.56 -25.14 5.98
C TRP A 32 14.47 -25.84 6.82
N ILE A 33 14.45 -27.17 6.85
CA ILE A 33 13.53 -27.96 7.69
C ILE A 33 13.69 -27.56 9.17
N ARG A 34 14.93 -27.45 9.65
CA ARG A 34 15.21 -27.05 11.04
C ARG A 34 14.68 -25.65 11.37
N ALA A 35 14.86 -24.69 10.47
CA ALA A 35 14.34 -23.33 10.65
C ALA A 35 12.80 -23.30 10.65
N VAL A 36 12.15 -23.99 9.70
CA VAL A 36 10.69 -24.10 9.63
C VAL A 36 10.11 -24.74 10.90
N MET A 37 10.74 -25.82 11.40
CA MET A 37 10.29 -26.48 12.64
C MET A 37 10.60 -25.70 13.93
N ALA A 38 11.49 -24.70 13.87
CA ALA A 38 11.79 -23.79 14.98
C ALA A 38 10.87 -22.56 15.01
N LEU A 39 10.49 -22.03 13.84
CA LEU A 39 9.70 -20.80 13.70
C LEU A 39 8.20 -21.04 13.54
N GLU A 40 7.79 -21.93 12.62
CA GLU A 40 6.37 -22.21 12.34
C GLU A 40 6.08 -23.73 12.20
N PRO A 41 6.34 -24.56 13.23
CA PRO A 41 6.13 -26.02 13.15
C PRO A 41 4.69 -26.43 12.79
N GLY A 42 3.69 -25.62 13.15
CA GLY A 42 2.28 -25.83 12.77
C GLY A 42 1.99 -25.60 11.27
N ARG A 43 2.83 -24.83 10.56
CA ARG A 43 2.69 -24.53 9.12
C ARG A 43 3.74 -25.24 8.26
N ALA A 44 4.54 -26.14 8.82
CA ALA A 44 5.67 -26.75 8.10
C ALA A 44 5.28 -27.46 6.79
N VAL A 45 4.13 -28.16 6.77
CA VAL A 45 3.58 -28.79 5.56
C VAL A 45 3.05 -27.77 4.55
N TRP A 46 2.57 -26.60 4.99
CA TRP A 46 2.15 -25.49 4.13
C TRP A 46 3.36 -24.84 3.45
N HIS A 47 4.45 -24.60 4.19
CA HIS A 47 5.72 -24.13 3.64
C HIS A 47 6.27 -25.09 2.58
N ALA A 48 6.32 -26.39 2.87
CA ALA A 48 6.79 -27.39 1.91
C ALA A 48 5.96 -27.40 0.62
N ARG A 49 4.64 -27.30 0.73
CA ARG A 49 3.73 -27.21 -0.44
C ARG A 49 3.94 -25.96 -1.30
N ARG A 50 4.42 -24.84 -0.73
CA ARG A 50 4.78 -23.63 -1.52
C ARG A 50 6.03 -23.81 -2.39
N LEU A 51 6.81 -24.87 -2.21
CA LEU A 51 7.99 -25.15 -3.04
C LEU A 51 7.64 -25.75 -4.41
N PHE A 52 6.40 -26.20 -4.64
CA PHE A 52 5.95 -26.81 -5.90
C PHE A 52 5.60 -25.81 -7.02
N GLY A 53 5.62 -24.51 -6.73
CA GLY A 53 5.22 -23.49 -7.71
C GLY A 53 5.33 -22.07 -7.17
N ILE A 54 4.69 -21.14 -7.86
CA ILE A 54 4.58 -19.72 -7.53
C ILE A 54 3.20 -19.46 -6.92
N GLY A 55 3.14 -18.81 -5.74
CA GLY A 55 1.90 -18.39 -5.09
C GLY A 55 1.42 -17.02 -5.57
N GLY A 56 0.14 -16.70 -5.34
CA GLY A 56 -0.47 -15.43 -5.75
C GLY A 56 0.26 -14.18 -5.23
N SER A 57 0.76 -14.22 -4.00
CA SER A 57 1.61 -13.14 -3.44
C SER A 57 2.94 -12.98 -4.18
N GLU A 58 3.55 -14.10 -4.59
CA GLU A 58 4.87 -14.12 -5.21
C GLU A 58 4.80 -13.65 -6.67
N ILE A 59 3.78 -14.05 -7.44
CA ILE A 59 3.63 -13.56 -8.83
C ILE A 59 3.35 -12.05 -8.88
N GLY A 60 2.69 -11.49 -7.86
CA GLY A 60 2.50 -10.05 -7.73
C GLY A 60 3.81 -9.28 -7.57
N ASP A 61 4.74 -9.81 -6.76
CA ASP A 61 6.09 -9.27 -6.59
C ASP A 61 6.97 -9.49 -7.83
N LEU A 62 6.84 -10.63 -8.52
CA LEU A 62 7.52 -10.90 -9.80
C LEU A 62 7.08 -9.93 -10.90
N ILE A 63 5.78 -9.69 -11.07
CA ILE A 63 5.26 -8.73 -12.06
C ILE A 63 5.67 -7.29 -11.71
N ALA A 64 5.66 -6.92 -10.43
CA ALA A 64 6.16 -5.62 -9.99
C ALA A 64 7.66 -5.45 -10.32
N THR A 65 8.49 -6.47 -10.04
CA THR A 65 9.91 -6.52 -10.42
C THR A 65 10.10 -6.36 -11.94
N GLU A 66 9.32 -7.08 -12.75
CA GLU A 66 9.38 -7.05 -14.21
C GLU A 66 9.01 -5.68 -14.79
N ARG A 67 8.03 -5.00 -14.20
CA ARG A 67 7.61 -3.64 -14.57
C ARG A 67 8.46 -2.53 -13.94
N GLY A 68 9.45 -2.86 -13.11
CA GLY A 68 10.33 -1.89 -12.45
C GLY A 68 9.63 -1.04 -11.39
N VAL A 69 8.54 -1.54 -10.77
CA VAL A 69 7.78 -0.86 -9.72
C VAL A 69 7.99 -1.53 -8.36
N PHE A 70 7.59 -0.85 -7.28
CA PHE A 70 7.76 -1.36 -5.91
C PHE A 70 7.05 -2.71 -5.69
N SER A 71 7.77 -3.62 -5.03
CA SER A 71 7.35 -4.95 -4.60
C SER A 71 7.75 -5.18 -3.13
N HIS A 72 7.19 -6.21 -2.48
CA HIS A 72 7.57 -6.58 -1.10
C HIS A 72 8.77 -7.55 -1.04
N SER A 73 9.03 -8.26 -2.13
CA SER A 73 10.21 -9.09 -2.39
C SER A 73 10.55 -9.02 -3.88
N ASP A 74 11.68 -9.57 -4.30
CA ASP A 74 12.09 -9.56 -5.72
C ASP A 74 12.33 -10.97 -6.29
N ALA A 75 12.55 -11.06 -7.61
CA ALA A 75 12.77 -12.33 -8.29
C ALA A 75 14.03 -13.09 -7.79
N THR A 76 15.06 -12.40 -7.31
CA THR A 76 16.25 -13.02 -6.72
C THR A 76 15.91 -13.67 -5.39
N GLU A 77 15.19 -12.95 -4.52
CA GLU A 77 14.73 -13.47 -3.22
C GLU A 77 13.75 -14.64 -3.37
N ILE A 78 12.73 -14.51 -4.22
CA ILE A 78 11.75 -15.58 -4.47
C ILE A 78 12.46 -16.81 -5.05
N GLY A 79 13.37 -16.63 -6.02
CA GLY A 79 14.14 -17.72 -6.63
C GLY A 79 15.07 -18.44 -5.65
N ALA A 80 15.79 -17.67 -4.82
CA ALA A 80 16.62 -18.18 -3.74
C ALA A 80 15.79 -18.98 -2.71
N GLY A 81 14.57 -18.52 -2.41
CA GLY A 81 13.60 -19.21 -1.56
C GLY A 81 13.13 -20.56 -2.14
N LYS A 82 12.76 -20.63 -3.42
CA LYS A 82 12.38 -21.90 -4.08
C LYS A 82 13.51 -22.93 -4.14
N LEU A 83 14.75 -22.45 -4.15
CA LEU A 83 15.99 -23.24 -4.20
C LEU A 83 16.65 -23.43 -2.82
N LEU A 84 15.93 -23.14 -1.73
CA LEU A 84 16.34 -23.30 -0.33
C LEU A 84 17.70 -22.67 0.01
N ARG A 85 18.12 -21.63 -0.72
CA ARG A 85 19.44 -20.98 -0.55
C ARG A 85 19.61 -20.28 0.81
N TYR A 86 18.50 -20.01 1.49
CA TYR A 86 18.45 -19.58 2.89
C TYR A 86 17.21 -20.16 3.61
N PRO A 87 17.25 -20.28 4.96
CA PRO A 87 16.09 -20.66 5.75
C PRO A 87 14.95 -19.63 5.66
N ILE A 88 13.72 -20.05 6.00
CA ILE A 88 12.61 -19.10 6.16
C ILE A 88 12.96 -18.03 7.21
N GLN A 89 12.46 -16.81 7.00
CA GLN A 89 12.64 -15.70 7.92
C GLN A 89 11.46 -15.63 8.90
N PRO A 90 11.64 -15.09 10.13
CA PRO A 90 10.53 -14.81 11.02
C PRO A 90 9.60 -13.75 10.41
N GLY A 91 8.30 -13.86 10.69
CA GLY A 91 7.31 -12.89 10.23
C GLY A 91 7.56 -11.48 10.79
N THR A 92 7.38 -10.47 9.95
CA THR A 92 7.31 -9.07 10.40
C THR A 92 6.00 -8.82 11.15
N GLY A 93 5.94 -7.77 11.97
CA GLY A 93 4.72 -7.38 12.69
C GLY A 93 3.50 -7.12 11.77
N ASP A 94 3.71 -6.80 10.49
CA ASP A 94 2.64 -6.71 9.49
C ASP A 94 2.11 -8.10 9.09
N THR A 95 3.01 -9.06 8.84
CA THR A 95 2.61 -10.44 8.49
C THR A 95 1.97 -11.18 9.67
N THR A 96 2.44 -10.94 10.90
CA THR A 96 1.83 -11.48 12.13
C THR A 96 0.44 -10.89 12.32
N ARG A 97 0.29 -9.56 12.28
CA ARG A 97 -1.01 -8.88 12.39
C ARG A 97 -2.00 -9.32 11.31
N GLY A 98 -1.53 -9.54 10.09
CA GLY A 98 -2.34 -10.12 9.01
C GLY A 98 -2.85 -11.51 9.38
N THR A 99 -1.93 -12.43 9.71
CA THR A 99 -2.24 -13.84 10.04
C THR A 99 -3.18 -13.98 11.24
N GLU A 100 -3.01 -13.17 12.28
CA GLU A 100 -3.83 -13.24 13.50
C GLU A 100 -5.23 -12.65 13.33
N LEU A 101 -5.40 -11.62 12.49
CA LEU A 101 -6.67 -10.93 12.31
C LEU A 101 -7.45 -11.37 11.06
N GLU A 102 -6.86 -12.08 10.12
CA GLU A 102 -7.54 -12.65 8.93
C GLU A 102 -8.88 -13.33 9.27
N PRO A 103 -9.01 -14.20 10.29
CA PRO A 103 -10.30 -14.80 10.66
C PRO A 103 -11.33 -13.77 11.15
N VAL A 104 -10.89 -12.69 11.80
CA VAL A 104 -11.73 -11.61 12.31
C VAL A 104 -12.22 -10.70 11.18
N VAL A 105 -11.34 -10.41 10.21
CA VAL A 105 -11.70 -9.67 8.99
C VAL A 105 -12.70 -10.47 8.15
N ALA A 106 -12.44 -11.76 7.95
CA ALA A 106 -13.35 -12.66 7.23
C ALA A 106 -14.73 -12.72 7.88
N ALA A 107 -14.80 -12.95 9.20
CA ALA A 107 -16.08 -12.99 9.93
C ALA A 107 -16.87 -11.67 9.79
N LYS A 108 -16.20 -10.52 9.95
CA LYS A 108 -16.81 -9.20 9.78
C LYS A 108 -17.21 -8.88 8.35
N PHE A 109 -16.50 -9.43 7.35
CA PHE A 109 -16.84 -9.26 5.94
C PHE A 109 -18.11 -10.06 5.59
N LEU A 110 -18.18 -11.33 6.03
CA LEU A 110 -19.39 -12.15 5.88
C LEU A 110 -20.61 -11.50 6.54
N GLU A 111 -20.45 -10.97 7.76
CA GLU A 111 -21.48 -10.21 8.47
C GLU A 111 -21.90 -8.92 7.72
N LYS A 112 -20.95 -8.04 7.41
CA LYS A 112 -21.21 -6.70 6.83
C LYS A 112 -21.85 -6.75 5.44
N TYR A 113 -21.51 -7.75 4.64
CA TYR A 113 -21.96 -7.88 3.25
C TYR A 113 -23.00 -9.00 3.04
N GLY A 114 -23.49 -9.63 4.12
CA GLY A 114 -24.45 -10.74 4.04
C GLY A 114 -23.92 -11.98 3.30
N ALA A 115 -22.60 -12.06 3.14
CA ALA A 115 -21.93 -13.03 2.29
C ALA A 115 -21.88 -14.42 2.93
N LYS A 116 -21.96 -15.47 2.11
CA LYS A 116 -21.86 -16.87 2.56
C LYS A 116 -20.60 -17.49 2.01
N ARG A 117 -19.79 -18.12 2.88
CA ARG A 117 -18.61 -18.88 2.45
C ARG A 117 -19.03 -20.09 1.61
N ASP A 118 -18.41 -20.25 0.45
CA ASP A 118 -18.57 -21.40 -0.43
C ASP A 118 -17.56 -22.49 -0.01
N THR A 119 -17.94 -23.27 1.01
CA THR A 119 -17.09 -24.34 1.55
C THR A 119 -16.86 -25.47 0.55
N GLU A 120 -17.84 -25.76 -0.31
CA GLU A 120 -17.74 -26.79 -1.34
C GLU A 120 -16.68 -26.41 -2.39
N ALA A 121 -16.72 -25.19 -2.92
CA ALA A 121 -15.71 -24.71 -3.86
C ALA A 121 -14.31 -24.62 -3.23
N LEU A 122 -14.21 -24.26 -1.93
CA LEU A 122 -12.93 -24.24 -1.20
C LEU A 122 -12.38 -25.65 -0.96
N GLU A 123 -13.22 -26.64 -0.64
CA GLU A 123 -12.78 -28.03 -0.45
C GLU A 123 -12.39 -28.69 -1.77
N HIS A 124 -13.14 -28.42 -2.84
CA HIS A 124 -12.79 -28.83 -4.20
C HIS A 124 -11.45 -28.20 -4.65
N LEU A 125 -11.22 -26.91 -4.39
CA LEU A 125 -9.96 -26.24 -4.71
C LEU A 125 -8.76 -26.74 -3.87
N ARG A 126 -9.01 -27.25 -2.64
CA ARG A 126 -8.00 -27.92 -1.79
C ARG A 126 -7.70 -29.34 -2.25
N ALA A 127 -8.66 -30.02 -2.89
CA ALA A 127 -8.48 -31.32 -3.52
C ALA A 127 -7.85 -31.21 -4.93
N PHE A 128 -8.05 -30.10 -5.63
CA PHE A 128 -7.44 -29.79 -6.91
C PHE A 128 -5.91 -29.69 -6.79
N GLY A 129 -5.19 -30.54 -7.55
CA GLY A 129 -3.74 -30.66 -7.49
C GLY A 129 -2.99 -29.55 -8.26
N ALA A 130 -1.99 -29.97 -9.04
CA ALA A 130 -1.33 -29.11 -10.02
C ALA A 130 -2.29 -28.82 -11.19
N CYS A 131 -2.18 -27.64 -11.80
CA CYS A 131 -2.76 -27.41 -13.12
C CYS A 131 -1.88 -28.13 -14.16
N ALA A 132 -2.48 -28.80 -15.13
CA ALA A 132 -1.75 -29.51 -16.18
C ALA A 132 -0.92 -28.56 -17.06
N ASP A 133 -1.54 -27.46 -17.51
CA ASP A 133 -0.90 -26.51 -18.44
C ASP A 133 0.10 -25.58 -17.74
N TYR A 134 -0.12 -25.32 -16.44
CA TYR A 134 0.73 -24.44 -15.61
C TYR A 134 1.00 -25.11 -14.25
N PRO A 135 1.89 -26.12 -14.16
CA PRO A 135 2.14 -26.88 -12.92
C PRO A 135 2.57 -26.00 -11.74
N TRP A 136 3.23 -24.88 -12.01
CA TRP A 136 3.66 -23.89 -11.02
C TRP A 136 2.51 -23.02 -10.47
N LEU A 137 1.30 -23.06 -11.04
CA LEU A 137 0.15 -22.24 -10.63
C LEU A 137 -0.48 -22.78 -9.33
N VAL A 138 0.24 -22.59 -8.22
CA VAL A 138 -0.14 -23.06 -6.88
C VAL A 138 -0.68 -21.92 -6.03
N GLY A 139 -1.37 -22.25 -4.94
CA GLY A 139 -1.88 -21.28 -3.99
C GLY A 139 -3.22 -21.68 -3.40
N ASN A 140 -3.61 -20.94 -2.36
CA ASN A 140 -4.93 -21.02 -1.75
C ASN A 140 -5.40 -19.56 -1.63
N PRO A 141 -6.57 -19.17 -2.15
CA PRO A 141 -7.19 -17.91 -1.78
C PRO A 141 -7.65 -17.97 -0.31
N ASP A 142 -7.76 -16.80 0.32
CA ASP A 142 -8.19 -16.66 1.72
C ASP A 142 -9.64 -17.14 1.91
N ASP A 143 -10.49 -16.93 0.89
CA ASP A 143 -11.89 -17.34 0.87
C ASP A 143 -12.43 -17.59 -0.55
N LEU A 144 -13.63 -18.17 -0.60
CA LEU A 144 -14.56 -18.03 -1.72
C LEU A 144 -15.95 -17.77 -1.12
N VAL A 145 -16.67 -16.78 -1.64
CA VAL A 145 -17.96 -16.35 -1.07
C VAL A 145 -19.03 -16.20 -2.13
N VAL A 146 -20.29 -16.35 -1.74
CA VAL A 146 -21.46 -16.02 -2.56
C VAL A 146 -22.14 -14.79 -2.00
N ILE A 147 -22.34 -13.78 -2.85
CA ILE A 147 -23.13 -12.56 -2.58
C ILE A 147 -24.10 -12.37 -3.76
N ASP A 148 -25.39 -12.28 -3.48
CA ASP A 148 -26.46 -12.11 -4.49
C ASP A 148 -26.37 -13.09 -5.68
N GLY A 149 -25.90 -14.32 -5.41
CA GLY A 149 -25.72 -15.38 -6.41
C GLY A 149 -24.41 -15.32 -7.21
N ARG A 150 -23.61 -14.25 -7.11
CA ARG A 150 -22.25 -14.17 -7.67
C ARG A 150 -21.26 -14.87 -6.75
N ARG A 151 -20.39 -15.73 -7.30
CA ARG A 151 -19.20 -16.23 -6.56
C ARG A 151 -18.07 -15.21 -6.67
N LEU A 152 -17.65 -14.66 -5.53
CA LEU A 152 -16.59 -13.67 -5.44
C LEU A 152 -15.38 -14.27 -4.72
N LEU A 153 -14.19 -13.83 -5.12
CA LEU A 153 -12.91 -14.26 -4.54
C LEU A 153 -12.31 -13.07 -3.76
N PRO A 154 -12.48 -13.03 -2.42
CA PRO A 154 -11.89 -12.01 -1.58
C PRO A 154 -10.46 -12.38 -1.15
N ASP A 155 -9.65 -11.35 -0.99
CA ASP A 155 -8.30 -11.39 -0.46
C ASP A 155 -8.22 -10.38 0.69
N TYR A 156 -8.10 -10.87 1.93
CA TYR A 156 -8.22 -10.09 3.16
C TYR A 156 -6.88 -9.44 3.53
N LYS A 157 -6.89 -8.16 3.85
CA LYS A 157 -5.65 -7.42 4.20
C LYS A 157 -5.83 -6.55 5.43
N VAL A 158 -4.82 -6.50 6.29
CA VAL A 158 -4.79 -5.72 7.53
C VAL A 158 -3.68 -4.66 7.45
N PRO A 159 -3.81 -3.67 6.55
CA PRO A 159 -2.79 -2.63 6.35
C PRO A 159 -2.61 -1.74 7.58
N LEU A 160 -1.48 -1.04 7.66
CA LEU A 160 -1.32 0.10 8.57
C LEU A 160 -2.27 1.24 8.15
N PRO A 161 -2.68 2.16 9.06
CA PRO A 161 -3.70 3.16 8.76
C PRO A 161 -3.41 4.11 7.58
N HIS A 162 -2.14 4.31 7.20
CA HIS A 162 -1.79 5.06 5.99
C HIS A 162 -2.01 4.22 4.73
N ASN A 163 -1.45 3.01 4.66
CA ASN A 163 -1.67 2.05 3.58
C ASN A 163 -3.17 1.73 3.37
N PHE A 164 -3.98 1.73 4.44
CA PHE A 164 -5.45 1.59 4.32
C PHE A 164 -6.05 2.71 3.46
N LEU A 165 -5.68 3.97 3.72
CA LEU A 165 -6.16 5.12 2.98
C LEU A 165 -5.62 5.14 1.54
N GLU A 166 -4.38 4.71 1.32
CA GLU A 166 -3.81 4.58 -0.03
C GLU A 166 -4.57 3.55 -0.87
N ILE A 167 -4.85 2.36 -0.31
CA ILE A 167 -5.61 1.30 -0.99
C ILE A 167 -7.06 1.74 -1.25
N VAL A 168 -7.74 2.37 -0.29
CA VAL A 168 -9.16 2.78 -0.45
C VAL A 168 -9.34 3.97 -1.40
N ASN A 169 -8.39 4.89 -1.50
CA ASN A 169 -8.47 6.04 -2.41
C ASN A 169 -7.81 5.80 -3.78
N GLY A 170 -6.77 4.97 -3.84
CA GLY A 170 -6.02 4.66 -5.07
C GLY A 170 -6.46 3.38 -5.80
N GLY A 171 -7.23 2.51 -5.14
CA GLY A 171 -7.58 1.18 -5.63
C GLY A 171 -6.53 0.12 -5.25
N ALA A 172 -6.72 -1.10 -5.76
CA ALA A 172 -5.84 -2.22 -5.44
C ALA A 172 -4.41 -2.04 -6.01
N PRO A 173 -3.36 -2.11 -5.18
CA PRO A 173 -1.97 -2.20 -5.64
C PRO A 173 -1.75 -3.35 -6.62
N LEU A 174 -0.82 -3.18 -7.57
CA LEU A 174 -0.56 -4.13 -8.65
C LEU A 174 -0.29 -5.56 -8.14
N CYS A 175 0.47 -5.71 -7.07
CA CYS A 175 0.78 -7.01 -6.47
C CYS A 175 -0.48 -7.74 -5.98
N TYR A 176 -1.42 -7.04 -5.33
CA TYR A 176 -2.69 -7.62 -4.87
C TYR A 176 -3.67 -7.85 -6.04
N ALA A 177 -3.67 -6.99 -7.06
CA ALA A 177 -4.44 -7.22 -8.27
C ALA A 177 -3.97 -8.49 -9.01
N ALA A 178 -2.66 -8.69 -9.14
CA ALA A 178 -2.06 -9.89 -9.71
C ALA A 178 -2.33 -11.14 -8.84
N GLN A 179 -2.22 -11.03 -7.52
CA GLN A 179 -2.57 -12.11 -6.57
C GLN A 179 -4.01 -12.61 -6.78
N LEU A 180 -4.97 -11.69 -6.91
CA LEU A 180 -6.37 -12.01 -7.19
C LEU A 180 -6.57 -12.66 -8.57
N HIS A 181 -5.88 -12.18 -9.61
CA HIS A 181 -5.93 -12.79 -10.95
C HIS A 181 -5.30 -14.20 -10.97
N HIS A 182 -4.23 -14.43 -10.21
CA HIS A 182 -3.58 -15.74 -10.08
C HIS A 182 -4.49 -16.77 -9.39
N TYR A 183 -5.13 -16.38 -8.29
CA TYR A 183 -6.11 -17.25 -7.64
C TYR A 183 -7.35 -17.48 -8.51
N ARG A 184 -7.83 -16.46 -9.24
CA ARG A 184 -8.90 -16.61 -10.24
C ARG A 184 -8.51 -17.66 -11.29
N ALA A 185 -7.35 -17.50 -11.92
CA ALA A 185 -6.85 -18.41 -12.94
C ALA A 185 -6.80 -19.86 -12.45
N ARG A 186 -6.39 -20.09 -11.19
CA ARG A 186 -6.38 -21.41 -10.54
C ARG A 186 -7.79 -21.94 -10.25
N CYS A 187 -8.72 -21.10 -9.80
CA CYS A 187 -10.11 -21.49 -9.56
C CYS A 187 -10.82 -21.92 -10.85
N GLU A 188 -10.72 -21.11 -11.92
CA GLU A 188 -11.34 -21.42 -13.21
C GLU A 188 -10.79 -22.74 -13.79
N ARG A 189 -9.48 -23.00 -13.63
CA ARG A 189 -8.83 -24.27 -14.02
C ARG A 189 -9.24 -25.47 -13.16
N ALA A 190 -9.74 -25.23 -11.95
CA ALA A 190 -10.39 -26.25 -11.12
C ALA A 190 -11.88 -26.45 -11.48
N GLY A 191 -12.42 -25.69 -12.43
CA GLY A 191 -13.86 -25.66 -12.76
C GLY A 191 -14.70 -24.75 -11.85
N VAL A 192 -14.06 -23.98 -10.96
CA VAL A 192 -14.71 -23.04 -10.05
C VAL A 192 -14.78 -21.66 -10.70
N LYS A 193 -15.91 -21.38 -11.37
CA LYS A 193 -16.18 -20.07 -11.98
C LYS A 193 -16.22 -18.95 -10.94
N ILE A 194 -15.53 -17.85 -11.22
CA ILE A 194 -15.44 -16.64 -10.37
C ILE A 194 -16.06 -15.44 -11.09
N ASP A 195 -17.07 -14.83 -10.47
CA ASP A 195 -17.85 -13.71 -11.00
C ASP A 195 -17.31 -12.32 -10.60
N GLY A 196 -16.28 -12.25 -9.77
CA GLY A 196 -15.64 -11.00 -9.35
C GLY A 196 -14.52 -11.21 -8.34
N LEU A 197 -13.60 -10.24 -8.28
CA LEU A 197 -12.41 -10.25 -7.43
C LEU A 197 -12.52 -9.11 -6.42
N LEU A 198 -12.26 -9.38 -5.13
CA LEU A 198 -12.37 -8.37 -4.07
C LEU A 198 -11.05 -8.26 -3.32
N LEU A 199 -10.46 -7.06 -3.29
CA LEU A 199 -9.47 -6.72 -2.26
C LEU A 199 -10.22 -6.21 -1.04
N VAL A 200 -9.96 -6.77 0.14
CA VAL A 200 -10.71 -6.46 1.36
C VAL A 200 -9.77 -5.90 2.44
N PRO A 201 -9.35 -4.62 2.34
CA PRO A 201 -8.63 -3.94 3.41
C PRO A 201 -9.51 -3.73 4.64
N PHE A 202 -8.93 -3.95 5.82
CA PHE A 202 -9.55 -3.74 7.12
C PHE A 202 -9.14 -2.40 7.74
N SER A 203 -10.11 -1.57 8.13
CA SER A 203 -9.83 -0.35 8.91
C SER A 203 -9.57 -0.71 10.36
N LEU A 204 -8.32 -0.64 10.78
CA LEU A 204 -7.94 -0.73 12.20
C LEU A 204 -8.52 0.41 13.05
N LYS A 205 -8.90 1.53 12.42
CA LYS A 205 -9.48 2.71 13.08
C LYS A 205 -10.99 2.58 13.30
N ASP A 206 -11.70 2.12 12.28
CA ASP A 206 -13.17 2.05 12.24
C ASP A 206 -13.69 0.63 12.55
N TRP A 207 -12.77 -0.33 12.72
CA TRP A 207 -12.98 -1.75 13.07
C TRP A 207 -13.90 -2.52 12.11
N GLU A 208 -13.82 -2.19 10.82
CA GLU A 208 -14.62 -2.76 9.75
C GLU A 208 -13.82 -3.05 8.46
N PRO A 209 -14.19 -4.08 7.68
CA PRO A 209 -13.67 -4.29 6.33
C PRO A 209 -14.33 -3.34 5.33
N VAL A 210 -13.59 -2.99 4.28
CA VAL A 210 -14.09 -2.34 3.08
C VAL A 210 -13.84 -3.28 1.91
N ALA A 211 -14.86 -3.59 1.12
CA ALA A 211 -14.72 -4.36 -0.11
C ALA A 211 -14.39 -3.42 -1.29
N LEU A 212 -13.32 -3.72 -2.03
CA LEU A 212 -12.94 -3.03 -3.26
C LEU A 212 -12.95 -4.04 -4.42
N GLU A 213 -13.84 -3.85 -5.40
CA GLU A 213 -13.88 -4.71 -6.59
C GLU A 213 -12.66 -4.42 -7.47
N VAL A 214 -11.93 -5.48 -7.81
CA VAL A 214 -10.73 -5.42 -8.67
C VAL A 214 -11.15 -5.88 -10.07
N PRO A 215 -11.15 -4.99 -11.09
CA PRO A 215 -11.55 -5.36 -12.44
C PRO A 215 -10.70 -6.50 -12.98
N PHE A 216 -11.36 -7.52 -13.53
CA PHE A 216 -10.66 -8.58 -14.26
C PHE A 216 -10.09 -8.03 -15.57
N THR A 217 -8.82 -8.31 -15.84
CA THR A 217 -8.11 -7.87 -17.04
C THR A 217 -7.37 -9.06 -17.69
N PRO A 218 -7.80 -9.52 -18.89
CA PRO A 218 -7.12 -10.61 -19.59
C PRO A 218 -5.63 -10.35 -19.86
N ALA A 219 -5.24 -9.09 -20.02
CA ALA A 219 -3.84 -8.70 -20.20
C ALA A 219 -2.97 -9.05 -18.98
N LEU A 220 -3.45 -8.79 -17.75
CA LEU A 220 -2.72 -9.13 -16.53
C LEU A 220 -2.72 -10.65 -16.28
N GLU A 221 -3.81 -11.35 -16.61
CA GLU A 221 -3.87 -12.81 -16.52
C GLU A 221 -2.89 -13.48 -17.51
N ASN A 222 -2.76 -12.95 -18.72
CA ASN A 222 -1.75 -13.40 -19.69
C ASN A 222 -0.31 -13.09 -19.23
N GLU A 223 -0.08 -11.90 -18.65
CA GLU A 223 1.23 -11.51 -18.11
C GLU A 223 1.64 -12.40 -16.90
N ILE A 224 0.69 -12.81 -16.06
CA ILE A 224 0.88 -13.82 -15.01
C ILE A 224 1.43 -15.12 -15.59
N PHE A 225 0.87 -15.63 -16.69
CA PHE A 225 1.37 -16.86 -17.32
C PHE A 225 2.77 -16.66 -17.90
N VAL A 226 3.00 -15.60 -18.69
CA VAL A 226 4.32 -15.33 -19.31
C VAL A 226 5.43 -15.10 -18.28
N VAL A 227 5.16 -14.38 -17.19
CA VAL A 227 6.14 -14.13 -16.12
C VAL A 227 6.35 -15.40 -15.28
N GLY A 228 5.27 -16.13 -14.97
CA GLY A 228 5.33 -17.35 -14.18
C GLY A 228 6.06 -18.49 -14.89
N ASP A 229 5.77 -18.73 -16.17
CA ASP A 229 6.47 -19.71 -17.00
C ASP A 229 7.96 -19.39 -17.08
N ARG A 230 8.32 -18.15 -17.46
CA ARG A 230 9.73 -17.73 -17.54
C ARG A 230 10.46 -17.91 -16.21
N PHE A 231 9.86 -17.44 -15.11
CA PHE A 231 10.47 -17.59 -13.78
C PHE A 231 10.66 -19.07 -13.40
N TRP A 232 9.67 -19.92 -13.68
CA TRP A 232 9.71 -21.32 -13.29
C TRP A 232 10.69 -22.14 -14.14
N TYR A 233 10.55 -22.07 -15.47
CA TYR A 233 11.27 -22.93 -16.41
C TYR A 233 12.70 -22.49 -16.69
N ASP A 234 13.00 -21.18 -16.72
CA ASP A 234 14.35 -20.67 -17.05
C ASP A 234 15.27 -20.56 -15.82
N TYR A 235 14.69 -20.48 -14.61
CA TYR A 235 15.42 -20.29 -13.36
C TYR A 235 15.22 -21.43 -12.37
N VAL A 236 14.03 -21.61 -11.78
CA VAL A 236 13.81 -22.56 -10.68
C VAL A 236 14.09 -24.00 -11.12
N LEU A 237 13.56 -24.43 -12.25
CA LEU A 237 13.81 -25.76 -12.83
C LEU A 237 15.19 -25.90 -13.52
N GLN A 238 16.04 -24.88 -13.42
CA GLN A 238 17.44 -24.91 -13.84
C GLN A 238 18.42 -24.79 -12.66
N GLY A 239 17.92 -24.73 -11.41
CA GLY A 239 18.74 -24.51 -10.21
C GLY A 239 19.31 -23.08 -10.07
N LYS A 240 18.89 -22.14 -10.93
CA LYS A 240 19.40 -20.76 -11.01
C LYS A 240 18.53 -19.82 -10.20
N VAL A 241 19.15 -18.79 -9.65
CA VAL A 241 18.46 -17.63 -9.06
C VAL A 241 18.50 -16.49 -10.09
N PRO A 242 17.40 -15.74 -10.31
CA PRO A 242 17.42 -14.55 -11.17
C PRO A 242 18.38 -13.46 -10.66
N GLU A 243 19.01 -12.73 -11.58
CA GLU A 243 19.85 -11.57 -11.22
C GLU A 243 19.01 -10.38 -10.72
N ARG A 244 19.56 -9.65 -9.74
CA ARG A 244 18.80 -8.65 -8.98
C ARG A 244 18.72 -7.30 -9.69
N ARG A 245 17.77 -7.15 -10.61
CA ARG A 245 17.58 -5.93 -11.43
C ARG A 245 17.55 -4.60 -10.66
N HIS A 246 17.07 -4.59 -9.42
CA HIS A 246 17.01 -3.38 -8.59
C HIS A 246 18.32 -3.04 -7.88
N GLN A 247 19.30 -3.94 -7.86
CA GLN A 247 20.57 -3.69 -7.19
C GLN A 247 21.32 -2.54 -7.84
N ASP A 248 21.27 -2.40 -9.17
CA ASP A 248 21.88 -1.28 -9.89
C ASP A 248 21.17 0.05 -9.63
N ALA A 249 19.84 0.05 -9.53
CA ALA A 249 19.06 1.25 -9.23
C ALA A 249 19.31 1.76 -7.81
N GLU A 250 19.26 0.87 -6.81
CA GLU A 250 19.60 1.24 -5.43
C GLU A 250 21.08 1.58 -5.27
N ASN A 251 22.00 0.83 -5.88
CA ASN A 251 23.42 1.13 -5.80
C ASN A 251 23.74 2.46 -6.48
N ALA A 252 23.12 2.79 -7.62
CA ALA A 252 23.28 4.10 -8.26
C ALA A 252 22.76 5.22 -7.34
N VAL A 253 21.57 5.07 -6.74
CA VAL A 253 21.03 6.07 -5.79
C VAL A 253 21.90 6.20 -4.53
N ARG A 254 22.52 5.12 -4.06
CA ARG A 254 23.47 5.13 -2.92
C ARG A 254 24.87 5.61 -3.29
N ALA A 255 25.27 5.53 -4.55
CA ALA A 255 26.58 5.95 -5.07
C ALA A 255 26.61 7.40 -5.56
N ILE A 256 25.45 8.00 -5.87
CA ILE A 256 25.30 9.45 -6.05
C ILE A 256 25.79 10.15 -4.78
N ALA A 257 26.86 10.93 -4.88
CA ALA A 257 27.33 11.72 -3.75
C ALA A 257 26.30 12.82 -3.41
N PRO A 258 26.22 13.31 -2.15
CA PRO A 258 25.23 14.32 -1.75
C PRO A 258 25.23 15.64 -2.56
N GLY A 259 26.35 15.97 -3.24
CA GLY A 259 26.41 17.10 -4.17
C GLY A 259 25.91 16.78 -5.59
N GLU A 260 26.01 15.52 -6.01
CA GLU A 260 25.85 15.04 -7.39
C GLU A 260 24.41 14.61 -7.74
N VAL A 261 23.47 14.72 -6.79
CA VAL A 261 22.05 14.39 -7.01
C VAL A 261 21.54 15.11 -8.27
N PRO A 262 21.15 14.38 -9.35
CA PRO A 262 20.78 14.97 -10.61
C PRO A 262 19.63 15.97 -10.43
N GLU A 263 19.70 17.11 -11.10
CA GLU A 263 18.79 18.24 -10.83
C GLU A 263 17.31 17.88 -10.98
N LEU A 264 16.98 17.03 -11.94
CA LEU A 264 15.62 16.51 -12.10
C LEU A 264 15.18 15.63 -10.92
N LEU A 265 16.07 14.82 -10.34
CA LEU A 265 15.78 14.00 -9.17
C LEU A 265 15.66 14.87 -7.91
N ARG A 266 16.57 15.83 -7.73
CA ARG A 266 16.55 16.84 -6.67
C ARG A 266 15.22 17.60 -6.65
N ALA A 267 14.84 18.20 -7.77
CA ALA A 267 13.58 18.94 -7.91
C ALA A 267 12.33 18.05 -7.72
N ARG A 268 12.40 16.75 -8.01
CA ARG A 268 11.31 15.80 -7.73
C ARG A 268 11.21 15.45 -6.24
N ILE A 269 12.33 15.23 -5.56
CA ILE A 269 12.38 14.98 -4.11
C ILE A 269 11.92 16.21 -3.34
N GLU A 270 12.43 17.40 -3.69
CA GLU A 270 12.02 18.67 -3.08
C GLU A 270 10.53 18.93 -3.28
N ARG A 271 10.00 18.73 -4.51
CA ARG A 271 8.57 18.88 -4.77
C ARG A 271 7.72 17.86 -4.02
N ALA A 272 8.19 16.62 -3.87
CA ALA A 272 7.49 15.60 -3.07
C ALA A 272 7.47 15.99 -1.58
N ALA A 273 8.59 16.47 -1.03
CA ALA A 273 8.68 16.95 0.34
C ALA A 273 7.80 18.19 0.58
N GLN A 274 7.79 19.15 -0.35
CA GLN A 274 6.90 20.33 -0.30
C GLN A 274 5.41 19.93 -0.34
N LEU A 275 5.03 19.00 -1.22
CA LEU A 275 3.65 18.50 -1.30
C LEU A 275 3.26 17.72 -0.04
N LYS A 276 4.16 16.93 0.54
CA LYS A 276 3.93 16.23 1.81
C LYS A 276 3.75 17.21 2.97
N ALA A 277 4.63 18.21 3.09
CA ALA A 277 4.52 19.26 4.11
C ALA A 277 3.22 20.08 3.96
N LEU A 278 2.80 20.39 2.73
CA LEU A 278 1.52 21.05 2.46
C LEU A 278 0.33 20.16 2.83
N ALA A 279 0.38 18.86 2.53
CA ALA A 279 -0.65 17.89 2.91
C ALA A 279 -0.76 17.76 4.44
N ASP A 280 0.37 17.64 5.14
CA ASP A 280 0.42 17.55 6.61
C ASP A 280 -0.08 18.83 7.28
N ALA A 281 0.32 20.01 6.79
CA ALA A 281 -0.17 21.30 7.26
C ALA A 281 -1.68 21.46 7.01
N SER A 282 -2.17 21.02 5.85
CA SER A 282 -3.60 21.02 5.51
C SER A 282 -4.40 20.07 6.39
N TYR A 283 -3.87 18.88 6.68
CA TYR A 283 -4.48 17.89 7.56
C TYR A 283 -4.51 18.37 9.02
N THR A 284 -3.45 19.03 9.48
CA THR A 284 -3.38 19.68 10.81
C THR A 284 -4.42 20.81 10.91
N ALA A 285 -4.47 21.72 9.93
CA ALA A 285 -5.43 22.81 9.91
C ALA A 285 -6.88 22.30 9.86
N PHE A 286 -7.16 21.29 9.02
CA PHE A 286 -8.45 20.60 9.01
C PHE A 286 -8.78 20.00 10.37
N GLY A 287 -7.82 19.38 11.06
CA GLY A 287 -7.99 18.84 12.41
C GLY A 287 -8.32 19.91 13.46
N THR A 288 -7.71 21.09 13.38
CA THR A 288 -8.00 22.23 14.25
C THR A 288 -9.41 22.77 14.01
N GLU A 289 -9.77 23.07 12.76
CA GLU A 289 -11.11 23.58 12.40
C GLU A 289 -12.21 22.54 12.69
N LYS A 290 -11.93 21.26 12.42
CA LYS A 290 -12.80 20.13 12.82
C LYS A 290 -13.06 20.18 14.33
N THR A 291 -12.00 20.20 15.15
CA THR A 291 -12.13 20.19 16.62
C THR A 291 -12.89 21.43 17.12
N ALA A 292 -12.65 22.60 16.52
CA ALA A 292 -13.37 23.82 16.84
C ALA A 292 -14.87 23.70 16.53
N VAL A 293 -15.24 23.13 15.39
CA VAL A 293 -16.65 22.85 15.02
C VAL A 293 -17.27 21.79 15.94
N GLU A 294 -16.55 20.70 16.26
CA GLU A 294 -17.02 19.67 17.20
C GLU A 294 -17.29 20.26 18.60
N GLN A 295 -16.42 21.14 19.09
CA GLN A 295 -16.58 21.84 20.36
C GLN A 295 -17.71 22.89 20.34
N MET A 296 -17.80 23.73 19.29
CA MET A 296 -18.82 24.79 19.19
C MET A 296 -20.26 24.25 19.13
N PHE A 297 -20.46 23.05 18.57
CA PHE A 297 -21.80 22.49 18.36
C PHE A 297 -22.09 21.22 19.18
N GLY A 298 -21.11 20.68 19.93
CA GLY A 298 -21.28 19.46 20.72
C GLY A 298 -21.44 18.20 19.87
N LEU A 299 -20.74 18.14 18.73
CA LEU A 299 -20.92 17.12 17.69
C LEU A 299 -19.64 16.30 17.45
N GLN A 300 -19.79 15.22 16.67
CA GLN A 300 -18.68 14.46 16.10
C GLN A 300 -18.83 14.43 14.57
N PHE A 301 -17.75 14.69 13.83
CA PHE A 301 -17.71 14.46 12.38
C PHE A 301 -17.85 12.97 12.10
N LYS A 302 -18.86 12.59 11.31
CA LYS A 302 -19.08 11.24 10.81
C LYS A 302 -19.10 11.24 9.28
N GLY A 303 -18.28 10.39 8.68
CA GLY A 303 -18.15 10.23 7.23
C GLY A 303 -16.70 10.21 6.74
N ALA A 304 -16.52 9.83 5.48
CA ALA A 304 -15.27 10.05 4.76
C ALA A 304 -15.01 11.56 4.56
N ALA A 305 -13.77 11.93 4.22
CA ALA A 305 -13.21 13.28 4.31
C ALA A 305 -13.94 14.44 3.57
N ASN A 306 -15.03 14.15 2.85
CA ASN A 306 -15.74 15.10 2.00
C ASN A 306 -17.21 15.36 2.40
N ARG A 307 -17.66 14.95 3.61
CA ARG A 307 -19.07 15.11 4.06
C ARG A 307 -19.18 15.44 5.56
N LEU A 308 -20.03 16.42 5.87
CA LEU A 308 -20.45 16.83 7.21
C LEU A 308 -21.98 16.85 7.27
N GLU A 309 -22.57 16.39 8.37
CA GLU A 309 -24.02 16.43 8.58
C GLU A 309 -24.38 17.21 9.85
N TYR A 310 -25.36 18.11 9.73
CA TYR A 310 -25.76 19.04 10.80
C TYR A 310 -27.25 19.35 10.69
N ALA A 311 -28.05 19.09 11.73
CA ALA A 311 -29.49 19.43 11.79
C ALA A 311 -30.34 18.96 10.58
N GLY A 312 -29.93 17.89 9.89
CA GLY A 312 -30.57 17.39 8.65
C GLY A 312 -30.03 18.02 7.35
N MET A 313 -29.08 18.94 7.44
CA MET A 313 -28.29 19.46 6.32
C MET A 313 -27.08 18.55 6.06
N THR A 314 -26.56 18.54 4.83
CA THR A 314 -25.38 17.76 4.43
C THR A 314 -24.42 18.65 3.64
N ILE A 315 -23.42 19.23 4.32
CA ILE A 315 -22.36 19.99 3.64
C ILE A 315 -21.39 18.99 3.05
N ALA A 316 -21.11 19.08 1.75
CA ALA A 316 -20.17 18.22 1.07
C ALA A 316 -19.18 19.01 0.21
N THR A 317 -17.91 18.61 0.23
CA THR A 317 -16.94 19.03 -0.79
C THR A 317 -17.11 18.12 -2.00
N LYS A 318 -17.20 18.71 -3.20
CA LYS A 318 -17.24 17.95 -4.45
C LYS A 318 -16.00 18.29 -5.27
N THR A 319 -15.09 17.32 -5.38
CA THR A 319 -14.01 17.38 -6.36
C THR A 319 -14.59 17.14 -7.74
N GLU A 320 -15.17 18.19 -8.34
CA GLU A 320 -15.46 18.21 -9.77
C GLU A 320 -14.14 18.35 -10.53
N ASN A 321 -13.77 17.33 -11.30
CA ASN A 321 -12.63 17.37 -12.20
C ASN A 321 -12.93 18.35 -13.35
N ALA A 322 -12.64 19.63 -13.14
CA ALA A 322 -12.88 20.66 -14.13
C ALA A 322 -11.85 20.55 -15.26
N ILE A 323 -12.25 19.88 -16.35
CA ILE A 323 -11.46 19.91 -17.58
C ILE A 323 -11.38 21.34 -18.12
N ASN A 324 -10.15 21.78 -18.41
CA ASN A 324 -9.90 22.96 -19.22
C ASN A 324 -10.29 22.63 -20.67
N LYS A 325 -11.57 22.90 -20.99
CA LYS A 325 -12.21 22.46 -22.24
C LYS A 325 -11.49 22.95 -23.48
N VAL A 326 -10.90 24.14 -23.44
CA VAL A 326 -10.13 24.70 -24.57
C VAL A 326 -8.92 23.81 -24.85
N THR A 327 -8.09 23.55 -23.83
CA THR A 327 -6.90 22.71 -23.96
C THR A 327 -7.24 21.24 -24.23
N ALA A 328 -8.36 20.72 -23.71
CA ALA A 328 -8.86 19.38 -24.05
C ALA A 328 -9.23 19.27 -25.53
N VAL A 329 -9.98 20.24 -26.06
CA VAL A 329 -10.39 20.28 -27.47
C VAL A 329 -9.18 20.49 -28.40
N GLU A 330 -8.24 21.37 -28.05
CA GLU A 330 -6.98 21.52 -28.79
C GLU A 330 -6.18 20.21 -28.85
N ALA A 331 -6.10 19.47 -27.75
CA ALA A 331 -5.38 18.20 -27.69
C ALA A 331 -6.05 17.11 -28.55
N LEU A 332 -7.39 17.04 -28.52
CA LEU A 332 -8.19 16.17 -29.39
C LEU A 332 -7.96 16.49 -30.88
N GLN A 333 -7.96 17.78 -31.24
CA GLN A 333 -7.70 18.22 -32.62
C GLN A 333 -6.28 17.88 -33.09
N ARG A 334 -5.26 18.09 -32.25
CA ARG A 334 -3.85 17.74 -32.59
C ARG A 334 -3.65 16.24 -32.81
N LEU A 335 -4.49 15.40 -32.21
CA LEU A 335 -4.49 13.95 -32.40
C LEU A 335 -5.48 13.48 -33.50
N GLY A 336 -6.11 14.40 -34.24
CA GLY A 336 -6.98 14.08 -35.37
C GLY A 336 -8.35 13.49 -34.98
N VAL A 337 -8.79 13.66 -33.74
CA VAL A 337 -10.08 13.14 -33.26
C VAL A 337 -11.22 14.02 -33.78
N ASP A 338 -12.24 13.40 -34.39
CA ASP A 338 -13.46 14.09 -34.78
C ASP A 338 -14.21 14.60 -33.54
N LEU A 339 -14.42 15.92 -33.48
CA LEU A 339 -15.13 16.58 -32.39
C LEU A 339 -16.65 16.61 -32.57
N THR A 340 -17.15 16.31 -33.77
CA THR A 340 -18.58 16.43 -34.11
C THR A 340 -19.46 15.59 -33.17
N PRO A 341 -19.12 14.34 -32.80
CA PRO A 341 -19.88 13.56 -31.83
C PRO A 341 -19.85 14.17 -30.42
N LEU A 342 -18.82 14.96 -30.09
CA LEU A 342 -18.58 15.54 -28.76
C LEU A 342 -19.43 16.81 -28.51
N LEU A 343 -20.09 17.36 -29.53
CA LEU A 343 -21.03 18.46 -29.37
C LEU A 343 -22.26 18.04 -28.56
N LYS A 344 -22.89 19.02 -27.91
CA LYS A 344 -24.18 18.86 -27.22
C LYS A 344 -25.31 19.13 -28.22
N GLU A 345 -26.28 18.21 -28.28
CA GLU A 345 -27.41 18.32 -29.22
C GLU A 345 -28.11 19.68 -29.13
N GLY A 346 -28.20 20.38 -30.26
CA GLY A 346 -28.83 21.70 -30.35
C GLY A 346 -28.01 22.88 -29.81
N PHE A 347 -26.70 22.73 -29.55
CA PHE A 347 -25.85 23.85 -29.10
C PHE A 347 -24.43 23.83 -29.71
N ASP A 348 -23.90 25.03 -29.99
CA ASP A 348 -22.50 25.26 -30.41
C ASP A 348 -21.49 25.13 -29.24
N ARG A 349 -21.65 24.09 -28.42
CA ARG A 349 -20.76 23.79 -27.29
C ARG A 349 -20.58 22.30 -27.12
N TYR A 350 -19.36 21.90 -26.76
CA TYR A 350 -19.05 20.52 -26.42
C TYR A 350 -19.71 20.08 -25.12
N ASP A 351 -20.03 18.79 -25.03
CA ASP A 351 -20.54 18.16 -23.82
C ASP A 351 -19.38 17.63 -22.96
N ASP A 352 -19.32 18.11 -21.72
CA ASP A 352 -18.25 17.85 -20.76
C ASP A 352 -17.96 16.37 -20.55
N ALA A 353 -18.99 15.52 -20.53
CA ALA A 353 -18.83 14.08 -20.33
C ALA A 353 -18.23 13.41 -21.58
N LYS A 354 -18.67 13.82 -22.77
CA LYS A 354 -18.14 13.30 -24.04
C LYS A 354 -16.67 13.69 -24.25
N VAL A 355 -16.32 14.96 -23.98
CA VAL A 355 -14.92 15.43 -24.06
C VAL A 355 -14.04 14.72 -23.03
N LEU A 356 -14.53 14.53 -21.80
CA LEU A 356 -13.80 13.80 -20.77
C LEU A 356 -13.54 12.34 -21.19
N GLN A 357 -14.53 11.65 -21.77
CA GLN A 357 -14.36 10.27 -22.27
C GLN A 357 -13.31 10.22 -23.38
N ALA A 358 -13.44 11.07 -24.41
CA ALA A 358 -12.48 11.10 -25.53
C ALA A 358 -11.03 11.37 -25.08
N ILE A 359 -10.83 12.18 -24.03
CA ILE A 359 -9.51 12.38 -23.40
C ILE A 359 -9.03 11.15 -22.61
N GLN A 360 -9.93 10.38 -21.99
CA GLN A 360 -9.57 9.12 -21.33
C GLN A 360 -9.15 8.05 -22.34
N ASP A 361 -9.87 7.93 -23.45
CA ASP A 361 -9.63 6.93 -24.49
C ASP A 361 -8.25 7.11 -25.15
N ILE A 362 -7.81 8.36 -25.34
CA ILE A 362 -6.49 8.70 -25.93
C ILE A 362 -5.41 9.04 -24.88
N ARG A 363 -5.67 8.82 -23.59
CA ARG A 363 -4.84 9.31 -22.46
C ARG A 363 -3.36 8.96 -22.58
N ASN A 364 -3.04 7.78 -23.10
CA ASN A 364 -1.67 7.27 -23.23
C ASN A 364 -0.90 7.91 -24.40
N SER A 365 -1.60 8.59 -25.32
CA SER A 365 -1.03 9.33 -26.46
C SER A 365 -0.79 10.81 -26.16
N LEU A 366 -1.18 11.30 -24.98
CA LEU A 366 -0.99 12.67 -24.53
C LEU A 366 0.28 12.80 -23.71
N ASP A 367 1.08 13.86 -23.95
CA ASP A 367 2.25 14.12 -23.12
C ASP A 367 1.82 14.55 -21.69
N PRO A 368 2.63 14.27 -20.65
CA PRO A 368 2.25 14.56 -19.27
C PRO A 368 2.01 16.05 -18.93
N LYS A 369 2.56 16.99 -19.70
CA LYS A 369 2.27 18.43 -19.51
C LYS A 369 0.92 18.81 -20.09
N THR A 370 0.61 18.35 -21.31
CA THR A 370 -0.72 18.54 -21.91
C THR A 370 -1.80 17.87 -21.06
N LEU A 371 -1.56 16.65 -20.59
CA LEU A 371 -2.51 15.97 -19.70
C LEU A 371 -2.75 16.75 -18.40
N ALA A 372 -1.68 17.29 -17.79
CA ALA A 372 -1.79 18.11 -16.57
C ALA A 372 -2.45 19.48 -16.80
N SER A 373 -2.36 20.07 -17.99
CA SER A 373 -3.04 21.34 -18.32
C SER A 373 -4.50 21.16 -18.73
N ILE A 374 -4.90 19.96 -19.12
CA ILE A 374 -6.31 19.57 -19.32
C ILE A 374 -7.03 19.42 -17.98
N TYR A 375 -6.42 18.75 -16.99
CA TYR A 375 -7.05 18.50 -15.69
C TYR A 375 -6.77 19.62 -14.68
N SER A 376 -7.63 20.65 -14.65
CA SER A 376 -7.58 21.66 -13.60
C SER A 376 -8.36 21.21 -12.35
N GLU A 377 -7.71 21.19 -11.19
CA GLU A 377 -8.38 20.93 -9.91
C GLU A 377 -9.19 22.14 -9.43
N ALA A 378 -10.26 22.50 -10.13
CA ALA A 378 -11.22 23.50 -9.64
C ALA A 378 -12.11 22.89 -8.54
N ARG A 379 -11.53 22.69 -7.35
CA ARG A 379 -12.18 22.12 -6.16
C ARG A 379 -13.37 22.97 -5.70
N LYS A 380 -14.58 22.66 -6.17
CA LYS A 380 -15.81 23.36 -5.77
C LYS A 380 -16.33 22.86 -4.42
N VAL A 381 -16.35 23.72 -3.42
CA VAL A 381 -17.05 23.46 -2.15
C VAL A 381 -18.56 23.57 -2.39
N GLY A 382 -19.21 22.42 -2.63
CA GLY A 382 -20.60 22.33 -3.09
C GLY A 382 -21.61 22.23 -1.95
N LEU A 383 -21.93 23.35 -1.30
CA LEU A 383 -22.84 23.39 -0.14
C LEU A 383 -24.29 22.98 -0.50
N SER A 384 -24.60 21.69 -0.33
CA SER A 384 -25.97 21.16 -0.34
C SER A 384 -26.69 21.39 0.99
N VAL A 385 -27.99 21.67 0.94
CA VAL A 385 -28.83 21.90 2.12
C VAL A 385 -30.12 21.11 1.98
N THR A 386 -30.17 19.92 2.59
CA THR A 386 -31.30 18.98 2.47
C THR A 386 -32.37 19.21 3.55
N ALA A 387 -32.76 20.48 3.76
CA ALA A 387 -33.63 20.85 4.86
C ALA A 387 -35.03 20.21 4.77
N ARG A 388 -35.50 19.58 5.86
CA ARG A 388 -36.83 18.94 5.95
C ARG A 388 -38.03 19.91 5.86
N LYS A 389 -37.82 21.21 5.72
CA LYS A 389 -38.87 22.24 5.51
C LYS A 389 -38.44 23.25 4.46
N LYS A 390 -39.25 23.42 3.40
CA LYS A 390 -39.16 24.57 2.48
C LYS A 390 -39.34 25.87 3.28
N GLY A 391 -38.50 26.88 3.01
CA GLY A 391 -38.59 28.21 3.61
C GLY A 391 -37.22 28.74 4.05
N ALA A 392 -36.60 28.12 5.05
CA ALA A 392 -35.37 28.61 5.69
C ALA A 392 -34.09 28.51 4.85
N GLU A 393 -34.15 27.96 3.63
CA GLU A 393 -32.96 27.59 2.86
C GLU A 393 -32.19 28.80 2.31
N ALA A 394 -32.87 29.89 1.95
CA ALA A 394 -32.25 31.07 1.36
C ALA A 394 -31.36 31.83 2.37
N ASP A 395 -31.92 32.16 3.53
CA ASP A 395 -31.23 32.96 4.55
C ASP A 395 -30.05 32.20 5.16
N TYR A 396 -30.20 30.89 5.39
CA TYR A 396 -29.09 30.04 5.83
C TYR A 396 -27.99 29.92 4.77
N ARG A 397 -28.33 29.84 3.47
CA ARG A 397 -27.33 29.85 2.38
C ARG A 397 -26.61 31.19 2.27
N ALA A 398 -27.29 32.31 2.51
CA ALA A 398 -26.67 33.64 2.52
C ALA A 398 -25.72 33.80 3.71
N ALA A 399 -26.16 33.44 4.92
CA ALA A 399 -25.33 33.47 6.12
C ALA A 399 -24.09 32.55 6.01
N TRP A 400 -24.24 31.33 5.49
CA TRP A 400 -23.12 30.40 5.30
C TRP A 400 -22.18 30.75 4.16
N ARG A 401 -22.62 31.44 3.10
CA ARG A 401 -21.70 32.08 2.15
C ARG A 401 -20.88 33.16 2.84
N ASN A 402 -21.54 34.15 3.44
CA ASN A 402 -20.86 35.25 4.14
C ASN A 402 -19.90 34.77 5.25
N TYR A 403 -20.13 33.61 5.87
CA TYR A 403 -19.19 32.97 6.79
C TYR A 403 -18.08 32.20 6.06
N GLY A 404 -18.43 31.33 5.10
CA GLY A 404 -17.46 30.52 4.35
C GLY A 404 -16.48 31.36 3.54
N ASP A 405 -16.96 32.38 2.85
CA ASP A 405 -16.16 33.34 2.08
C ASP A 405 -15.17 34.06 3.02
N ARG A 406 -15.63 34.54 4.19
CA ARG A 406 -14.75 35.15 5.21
C ARG A 406 -13.72 34.18 5.79
N VAL A 407 -14.04 32.90 5.98
CA VAL A 407 -13.10 31.89 6.47
C VAL A 407 -12.05 31.56 5.39
N VAL A 408 -12.48 31.43 4.14
CA VAL A 408 -11.59 31.19 2.99
C VAL A 408 -10.67 32.39 2.74
N ASP A 409 -11.19 33.62 2.74
CA ASP A 409 -10.39 34.84 2.57
C ASP A 409 -9.36 35.01 3.68
N ASN A 410 -9.74 34.77 4.94
CA ASN A 410 -8.82 34.76 6.09
C ASN A 410 -7.76 33.66 5.96
N PHE A 411 -8.13 32.46 5.51
CA PHE A 411 -7.18 31.36 5.30
C PHE A 411 -6.20 31.67 4.17
N ILE A 412 -6.67 32.27 3.07
CA ILE A 412 -5.85 32.69 1.94
C ILE A 412 -4.88 33.80 2.38
N HIS A 413 -5.37 34.87 3.03
CA HIS A 413 -4.52 35.97 3.52
C HIS A 413 -3.45 35.49 4.51
N ASN A 414 -3.84 34.69 5.53
CA ASN A 414 -2.90 34.22 6.54
C ASN A 414 -1.81 33.30 5.97
N ASN A 415 -2.13 32.49 4.96
CA ASN A 415 -1.14 31.66 4.28
C ASN A 415 -0.26 32.48 3.32
N GLN A 416 -0.83 33.41 2.53
CA GLN A 416 -0.05 34.32 1.67
C GLN A 416 0.95 35.16 2.48
N ALA A 417 0.53 35.71 3.62
CA ALA A 417 1.41 36.44 4.54
C ALA A 417 2.54 35.55 5.10
N ARG A 418 2.25 34.30 5.46
CA ARG A 418 3.27 33.33 5.91
C ARG A 418 4.28 33.00 4.81
N THR A 419 3.82 32.76 3.57
CA THR A 419 4.70 32.50 2.42
C THR A 419 5.62 33.70 2.14
N GLN A 420 5.07 34.93 2.12
CA GLN A 420 5.85 36.15 1.95
C GLN A 420 6.90 36.34 3.06
N THR A 421 6.52 36.04 4.32
CA THR A 421 7.43 36.13 5.48
C THR A 421 8.59 35.14 5.41
N GLN A 422 8.40 33.96 4.78
CA GLN A 422 9.49 33.02 4.52
C GLN A 422 10.40 33.51 3.38
N THR A 423 9.84 34.01 2.27
CA THR A 423 10.65 34.53 1.15
C THR A 423 11.41 35.82 1.47
N GLY A 424 10.97 36.60 2.47
CA GLY A 424 11.68 37.82 2.88
C GLY A 424 13.02 37.57 3.61
N LYS A 425 13.19 36.40 4.24
CA LYS A 425 14.36 36.11 5.09
C LYS A 425 15.62 35.64 4.35
N THR A 426 15.56 35.42 3.04
CA THR A 426 16.70 34.95 2.23
C THR A 426 17.49 36.09 1.56
N HIS A 427 17.15 37.35 1.80
CA HIS A 427 17.75 38.51 1.11
C HIS A 427 18.23 39.65 2.03
N GLU A 428 18.68 39.36 3.26
CA GLU A 428 19.52 40.29 4.03
C GLU A 428 21.02 39.99 3.88
N LYS A 429 21.63 40.82 3.04
CA LYS A 429 23.04 40.99 2.63
C LYS A 429 24.12 40.47 3.59
N HIS A 430 25.07 39.71 3.02
CA HIS A 430 26.45 39.74 3.50
C HIS A 430 27.06 41.15 3.34
N SER A 431 27.86 41.57 4.32
CA SER A 431 28.91 42.59 4.16
C SER A 431 30.13 42.16 5.00
N PRO A 432 31.38 42.28 4.53
CA PRO A 432 32.54 41.61 5.13
C PRO A 432 33.40 42.49 6.06
N LEU A 433 34.50 41.89 6.58
CA LEU A 433 35.57 42.47 7.40
C LEU A 433 35.21 42.59 8.91
N THR A 434 36.12 42.37 9.89
CA THR A 434 37.57 42.09 9.85
C THR A 434 38.01 41.24 11.07
N ASP A 435 39.29 40.82 11.11
CA ASP A 435 39.94 40.19 12.27
C ASP A 435 39.74 40.90 13.63
N GLN A 436 39.66 40.12 14.71
CA GLN A 436 40.66 40.21 15.78
C GLN A 436 40.72 38.96 16.67
N ARG A 437 41.73 38.89 17.55
CA ARG A 437 42.20 37.67 18.25
C ARG A 437 41.82 37.62 19.74
N ALA A 438 41.97 36.41 20.29
CA ALA A 438 42.55 36.10 21.61
C ALA A 438 41.63 35.92 22.83
N ALA A 439 42.27 35.35 23.88
CA ALA A 439 41.83 35.22 25.27
C ALA A 439 40.63 34.28 25.56
N THR A 440 40.92 32.98 25.54
CA THR A 440 40.42 32.09 26.62
C THR A 440 41.12 32.45 27.93
N ASP A 441 40.39 32.67 29.03
CA ASP A 441 40.82 32.16 30.34
C ASP A 441 39.70 32.16 31.41
N ASN A 442 39.77 31.18 32.33
CA ASN A 442 39.44 31.20 33.78
C ASN A 442 38.18 31.92 34.36
N SER A 443 37.56 31.49 35.47
CA SER A 443 37.77 30.35 36.41
C SER A 443 36.57 30.20 37.39
N ALA A 444 36.71 29.32 38.41
CA ALA A 444 35.91 29.22 39.66
C ALA A 444 34.47 28.63 39.53
N SER A 445 34.12 27.53 40.23
CA SER A 445 33.86 27.38 41.68
C SER A 445 32.52 28.02 42.10
N THR A 446 31.61 27.36 42.84
CA THR A 446 31.86 26.72 44.15
C THR A 446 30.88 25.58 44.49
N ASP A 447 31.22 24.84 45.55
CA ASP A 447 30.72 23.52 45.98
C ASP A 447 29.57 23.57 47.03
N MET A 448 29.22 22.39 47.57
CA MET A 448 28.32 22.05 48.69
C MET A 448 26.81 21.96 48.37
N GLN A 449 26.14 20.79 48.41
CA GLN A 449 26.00 19.71 49.43
C GLN A 449 24.91 19.96 50.50
N LYS A 450 23.91 19.05 50.57
CA LYS A 450 23.65 18.11 51.69
C LYS A 450 22.38 17.25 51.43
N THR A 451 22.45 15.90 51.45
CA THR A 451 22.02 14.93 52.52
C THR A 451 20.51 14.99 52.88
N ASP A 452 19.74 13.93 53.22
CA ASP A 452 19.99 12.50 53.54
C ASP A 452 18.62 11.72 53.51
N GLN A 453 18.39 10.43 53.80
CA GLN A 453 19.20 9.23 54.16
C GLN A 453 18.41 7.92 53.87
N GLY A 454 19.10 6.80 53.59
CA GLY A 454 18.66 5.43 53.96
C GLY A 454 17.65 4.70 53.03
N VAL A 455 17.49 3.37 53.10
CA VAL A 455 18.06 2.33 54.00
C VAL A 455 18.43 1.05 53.20
N ARG A 456 19.30 0.19 53.77
CA ARG A 456 19.80 -1.09 53.22
C ARG A 456 18.76 -2.23 53.34
N HIS A 457 18.87 -3.39 52.67
CA HIS A 457 19.72 -4.56 53.01
C HIS A 457 19.38 -5.73 52.04
N GLU A 458 20.18 -6.79 51.80
CA GLU A 458 21.56 -7.11 52.23
C GLU A 458 22.38 -7.79 51.09
N GLN A 459 22.63 -9.10 51.15
CA GLN A 459 23.53 -9.88 50.27
C GLN A 459 23.15 -11.37 50.25
N GLN A 460 23.60 -12.13 49.24
CA GLN A 460 24.26 -13.43 49.47
C GLN A 460 25.16 -13.84 48.27
N ARG A 461 26.21 -14.62 48.56
CA ARG A 461 27.15 -15.20 47.59
C ARG A 461 27.10 -16.73 47.68
N ILE A 462 27.23 -17.45 46.56
CA ILE A 462 27.71 -18.84 46.52
C ILE A 462 28.76 -19.00 45.42
N SER A 463 29.72 -19.89 45.64
CA SER A 463 30.94 -20.11 44.85
C SER A 463 30.74 -21.04 43.63
N GLY A 464 31.65 -20.98 42.65
CA GLY A 464 31.80 -21.99 41.60
C GLY A 464 32.65 -23.20 42.04
N PRO A 465 32.95 -24.12 41.10
CA PRO A 465 34.37 -24.31 40.73
C PRO A 465 34.61 -24.37 39.20
N LYS A 466 35.86 -24.64 38.79
CA LYS A 466 36.36 -24.59 37.40
C LYS A 466 36.80 -25.98 36.88
N GLY A 467 36.81 -26.14 35.55
CA GLY A 467 37.66 -27.12 34.83
C GLY A 467 36.96 -28.41 34.35
N THR A 468 37.45 -29.13 33.33
CA THR A 468 38.59 -28.88 32.40
C THR A 468 38.39 -29.59 31.03
N SER A 469 39.24 -29.22 30.05
CA SER A 469 39.80 -30.09 28.98
C SER A 469 38.90 -30.84 27.97
N ARG A 470 39.03 -30.46 26.68
CA ARG A 470 39.00 -31.42 25.54
C ARG A 470 40.24 -32.33 25.58
N PRO A 471 40.22 -33.50 24.91
CA PRO A 471 40.88 -33.56 23.60
C PRO A 471 40.00 -34.19 22.50
N ARG A 472 40.61 -34.57 21.36
CA ARG A 472 39.95 -35.01 20.11
C ARG A 472 39.67 -36.51 20.09
N LEU A 473 38.64 -36.90 19.35
CA LEU A 473 38.81 -37.62 18.08
C LEU A 473 37.86 -37.01 17.04
#